data_AF-A0A2H0TKM8-F1
#
_entry.id   AF-A0A2H0TKM8-F1
#
_cell.length_a   1.000
_cell.length_b   1.000
_cell.length_c   1.000
_cell.angle_alpha   90.00
_cell.angle_beta   90.00
_cell.angle_gamma   90.00
#
_symmetry.space_group_name_H-M   'P 1'
#
loop_
_entity.id
_entity.type
_entity.pdbx_description
1 polymer ?
#
loop_
_entity_poly.entity_id
_entity_poly.type
_entity_poly.pdbx_seq_one_letter_code
_entity_poly.pdbx_strand_id
1 'polypeptide(L)'
;MKRKAQIYRKTKETDIKIELNIDGEGKSDVSTSIPFLDHLLNNFAKHGLFDLKIRAKGDIEIDQHHTVEDIGICLGQAFKEALGDKKGINRSGYFVFPLDEALSVVAVD
;
A
#
# COMPACT_ATOMS: atom_id res chain seq x y z
N MET A 1 20.29 -3.92 -6.61
CA MET A 1 19.23 -4.91 -6.32
C MET A 1 17.89 -4.17 -6.40
N LYS A 2 16.82 -4.76 -6.94
CA LYS A 2 15.52 -4.07 -7.04
C LYS A 2 14.73 -4.30 -5.74
N ARG A 3 14.27 -3.24 -5.04
CA ARG A 3 13.44 -3.36 -3.84
C ARG A 3 11.98 -3.63 -4.22
N LYS A 4 11.70 -4.90 -4.50
CA LYS A 4 10.39 -5.37 -4.97
C LYS A 4 9.89 -6.55 -4.15
N ALA A 5 8.58 -6.67 -4.04
CA ALA A 5 7.92 -7.80 -3.41
C ALA A 5 6.60 -8.13 -4.11
N GLN A 6 6.19 -9.39 -4.03
CA GLN A 6 4.86 -9.83 -4.46
C GLN A 6 4.23 -10.65 -3.34
N ILE A 7 3.07 -10.21 -2.88
CA ILE A 7 2.33 -10.87 -1.80
C ILE A 7 1.02 -11.41 -2.36
N TYR A 8 0.73 -12.66 -2.02
CA TYR A 8 -0.56 -13.28 -2.24
C TYR A 8 -1.10 -13.80 -0.92
N ARG A 9 -2.32 -13.40 -0.58
CA ARG A 9 -3.01 -13.84 0.63
C ARG A 9 -4.45 -14.14 0.30
N LYS A 10 -4.93 -15.29 0.79
CA LYS A 10 -6.32 -15.71 0.66
C LYS A 10 -6.83 -16.21 1.99
N THR A 11 -7.97 -15.69 2.42
CA THR A 11 -8.73 -16.16 3.58
C THR A 11 -10.12 -16.59 3.15
N LYS A 12 -11.02 -16.77 4.13
CA LYS A 12 -12.43 -17.00 3.85
C LYS A 12 -13.12 -15.70 3.40
N GLU A 13 -12.64 -14.57 3.90
CA GLU A 13 -13.18 -13.22 3.72
C GLU A 13 -12.60 -12.55 2.47
N THR A 14 -11.31 -12.73 2.17
CA THR A 14 -10.62 -11.97 1.12
C THR A 14 -9.69 -12.80 0.21
N ASP A 15 -9.44 -12.31 -1.00
CA ASP A 15 -8.45 -12.81 -1.97
C ASP A 15 -7.66 -11.62 -2.53
N ILE A 16 -6.38 -11.53 -2.16
CA ILE A 16 -5.54 -10.33 -2.35
C ILE A 16 -4.21 -10.69 -3.01
N LYS A 17 -3.86 -9.94 -4.06
CA LYS A 17 -2.56 -9.93 -4.73
C LYS A 17 -2.01 -8.52 -4.75
N ILE A 18 -0.77 -8.36 -4.27
CA ILE A 18 -0.04 -7.10 -4.28
C ILE A 18 1.30 -7.29 -4.97
N GLU A 19 1.65 -6.38 -5.87
CA GLU A 19 3.01 -6.23 -6.39
C GLU A 19 3.49 -4.82 -6.04
N LEU A 20 4.66 -4.73 -5.40
CA LEU A 20 5.25 -3.47 -4.94
C LEU A 20 6.66 -3.31 -5.50
N ASN A 21 6.98 -2.10 -5.99
CA ASN A 21 8.33 -1.61 -6.21
C ASN A 21 8.54 -0.33 -5.40
N ILE A 22 9.45 -0.36 -4.44
CA ILE A 22 9.76 0.84 -3.62
C ILE A 22 10.54 1.88 -4.44
N ASP A 23 11.38 1.43 -5.38
CA ASP A 23 12.15 2.28 -6.28
C ASP A 23 11.37 2.50 -7.60
N GLY A 24 10.16 3.05 -7.51
CA GLY A 24 9.25 3.23 -8.64
C GLY A 24 9.22 4.65 -9.22
N GLU A 25 8.18 4.90 -10.01
CA GLU A 25 7.87 6.21 -10.62
C GLU A 25 6.48 6.72 -10.21
N GLY A 26 5.83 6.06 -9.24
CA GLY A 26 4.47 6.37 -8.81
C GLY A 26 3.38 5.81 -9.72
N LYS A 27 3.64 4.71 -10.45
CA LYS A 27 2.65 4.03 -11.31
C LYS A 27 1.76 3.13 -10.48
N SER A 28 0.44 3.23 -10.64
CA SER A 28 -0.49 2.38 -9.90
C SER A 28 -1.53 1.71 -10.77
N ASP A 29 -1.92 0.50 -10.38
CA ASP A 29 -3.00 -0.28 -10.95
C ASP A 29 -3.72 -1.01 -9.82
N VAL A 30 -4.69 -0.34 -9.21
CA VAL A 30 -5.38 -0.75 -7.97
C VAL A 30 -6.84 -1.06 -8.26
N SER A 31 -7.31 -2.20 -7.77
CA SER A 31 -8.73 -2.60 -7.79
C SER A 31 -9.04 -3.44 -6.56
N THR A 32 -9.84 -2.89 -5.64
CA THR A 32 -10.11 -3.49 -4.31
C THR A 32 -11.59 -3.74 -4.01
N SER A 33 -12.46 -3.51 -5.00
CA SER A 33 -13.92 -3.42 -4.82
C SER A 33 -14.42 -2.26 -3.95
N ILE A 34 -13.52 -1.41 -3.42
CA ILE A 34 -13.85 -0.23 -2.62
C ILE A 34 -13.27 1.01 -3.34
N PRO A 35 -14.06 1.74 -4.14
CA PRO A 35 -13.54 2.81 -5.00
C PRO A 35 -12.79 3.93 -4.26
N PHE A 36 -13.22 4.26 -3.04
CA PHE A 36 -12.53 5.29 -2.25
C PHE A 36 -11.16 4.80 -1.75
N LEU A 37 -11.04 3.53 -1.38
CA LEU A 37 -9.75 2.94 -1.02
C LEU A 37 -8.82 2.89 -2.25
N ASP A 38 -9.35 2.56 -3.43
CA ASP A 38 -8.59 2.60 -4.68
C ASP A 38 -8.01 4.01 -4.91
N HIS A 39 -8.81 5.07 -4.70
CA HIS A 39 -8.34 6.45 -4.79
C HIS A 39 -7.20 6.75 -3.80
N LEU A 40 -7.35 6.37 -2.53
CA LEU A 40 -6.32 6.58 -1.51
C LEU A 40 -5.01 5.83 -1.82
N LEU A 41 -5.10 4.59 -2.30
CA LEU A 41 -3.94 3.77 -2.65
C LEU A 41 -3.23 4.28 -3.93
N ASN A 42 -3.97 4.83 -4.88
CA ASN A 42 -3.40 5.53 -6.03
C ASN A 42 -2.62 6.78 -5.60
N ASN A 43 -3.17 7.60 -4.69
CA ASN A 43 -2.46 8.75 -4.11
C ASN A 43 -1.22 8.31 -3.33
N PHE A 44 -1.33 7.25 -2.53
CA PHE A 44 -0.21 6.65 -1.78
C PHE A 44 0.94 6.26 -2.71
N ALA A 45 0.66 5.55 -3.80
CA ALA A 45 1.66 5.18 -4.80
C ALA A 45 2.28 6.42 -5.45
N LYS A 46 1.45 7.39 -5.85
CA LYS A 46 1.89 8.61 -6.54
C LYS A 46 2.84 9.45 -5.68
N HIS A 47 2.49 9.70 -4.42
CA HIS A 47 3.28 10.55 -3.52
C HIS A 47 4.47 9.82 -2.89
N GLY A 48 4.40 8.49 -2.75
CA GLY A 48 5.54 7.67 -2.32
C GLY A 48 6.52 7.31 -3.44
N LEU A 49 6.20 7.63 -4.71
CA LEU A 49 6.91 7.16 -5.90
C LEU A 49 7.03 5.64 -5.98
N PHE A 50 6.03 4.92 -5.47
CA PHE A 50 5.98 3.46 -5.54
C PHE A 50 5.33 3.02 -6.85
N ASP A 51 5.83 1.96 -7.47
CA ASP A 51 5.00 1.24 -8.45
C ASP A 51 4.18 0.19 -7.69
N LEU A 52 2.85 0.29 -7.78
CA LEU A 52 1.93 -0.49 -6.94
C LEU A 52 0.81 -1.11 -7.78
N LYS A 53 0.70 -2.43 -7.74
CA LYS A 53 -0.42 -3.15 -8.32
C LYS A 53 -1.17 -3.91 -7.24
N ILE A 54 -2.47 -3.71 -7.15
CA ILE A 54 -3.32 -4.40 -6.19
C ILE A 54 -4.53 -4.98 -6.92
N ARG A 55 -4.79 -6.26 -6.65
CA ARG A 55 -6.04 -6.93 -6.98
C ARG A 55 -6.57 -7.53 -5.69
N ALA A 56 -7.66 -6.99 -5.19
CA ALA A 56 -8.30 -7.47 -3.98
C ALA A 56 -9.80 -7.67 -4.24
N LYS A 57 -10.33 -8.77 -3.70
CA LYS A 57 -11.76 -9.01 -3.56
C LYS A 57 -12.01 -9.41 -2.12
N GLY A 58 -13.09 -8.91 -1.54
CA GLY A 58 -13.55 -9.37 -0.24
C GLY A 58 -15.07 -9.33 -0.13
N ASP A 59 -15.54 -9.67 1.05
CA ASP A 59 -16.93 -9.77 1.49
C ASP A 59 -17.58 -8.41 1.76
N ILE A 60 -17.54 -7.52 0.76
CA ILE A 60 -18.05 -6.14 0.83
C ILE A 60 -19.54 -6.05 1.16
N GLU A 61 -20.29 -7.14 1.00
CA GLU A 61 -21.69 -7.27 1.40
C GLU A 61 -21.90 -7.32 2.92
N ILE A 62 -20.88 -7.68 3.69
CA ILE A 62 -20.89 -7.57 5.16
C ILE A 62 -20.53 -6.12 5.51
N ASP A 63 -19.29 -5.73 5.23
CA ASP A 63 -18.79 -4.36 5.21
C ASP A 63 -17.40 -4.30 4.55
N GLN A 64 -16.73 -3.15 4.64
CA GLN A 64 -15.39 -2.95 4.07
C GLN A 64 -14.22 -3.40 4.97
N HIS A 65 -14.49 -3.81 6.21
CA HIS A 65 -13.48 -3.98 7.27
C HIS A 65 -12.42 -4.98 6.88
N HIS A 66 -12.81 -6.23 6.57
CA HIS A 66 -11.86 -7.31 6.26
C HIS A 66 -11.02 -6.97 5.03
N THR A 67 -11.64 -6.38 4.00
CA THR A 67 -10.93 -6.00 2.77
C THR A 67 -9.87 -4.93 3.05
N VAL A 68 -10.22 -3.87 3.79
CA VAL A 68 -9.27 -2.80 4.17
C VAL A 68 -8.14 -3.35 5.04
N GLU A 69 -8.48 -4.12 6.07
CA GLU A 69 -7.52 -4.71 7.00
C GLU A 69 -6.52 -5.62 6.27
N ASP A 70 -7.03 -6.55 5.47
CA ASP A 70 -6.21 -7.56 4.81
C ASP A 70 -5.31 -6.96 3.72
N ILE A 71 -5.75 -5.89 3.04
CA ILE A 71 -4.89 -5.10 2.15
C ILE A 71 -3.76 -4.46 2.96
N GLY A 72 -4.07 -3.88 4.13
CA GLY A 72 -3.08 -3.29 5.03
C GLY A 72 -2.03 -4.31 5.49
N ILE A 73 -2.45 -5.51 5.88
CA ILE A 73 -1.56 -6.62 6.24
C ILE A 73 -0.65 -6.99 5.05
N CYS A 74 -1.22 -7.18 3.86
CA CYS A 74 -0.46 -7.54 2.67
C CYS A 74 0.54 -6.45 2.25
N LEU A 75 0.14 -5.17 2.34
CA LEU A 75 1.04 -4.04 2.06
C LEU A 75 2.20 -4.00 3.05
N GLY A 76 1.94 -4.18 4.35
CA GLY A 76 2.98 -4.24 5.37
C GLY A 76 3.98 -5.37 5.11
N GLN A 77 3.49 -6.56 4.70
CA GLN A 77 4.34 -7.67 4.29
C GLN A 77 5.18 -7.33 3.05
N ALA A 78 4.57 -6.70 2.03
CA ALA A 78 5.26 -6.31 0.80
C ALA A 78 6.40 -5.31 1.08
N PHE A 79 6.15 -4.29 1.92
CA PHE A 79 7.21 -3.36 2.32
C PHE A 79 8.32 -4.05 3.12
N LYS A 80 7.96 -4.93 4.06
CA LYS A 80 8.95 -5.67 4.86
C LYS A 80 9.87 -6.53 3.98
N GLU A 81 9.32 -7.23 3.00
CA GLU A 81 10.08 -8.05 2.07
C GLU A 81 10.93 -7.19 1.12
N ALA A 82 10.34 -6.17 0.51
CA ALA A 82 11.03 -5.30 -0.45
C ALA A 82 12.17 -4.47 0.17
N LEU A 83 12.06 -4.11 1.46
CA LEU A 83 13.10 -3.38 2.19
C LEU A 83 14.31 -4.23 2.57
N GLY A 84 14.19 -5.56 2.63
CA GLY A 84 15.29 -6.47 2.96
C GLY A 84 15.95 -6.14 4.30
N ASP A 85 17.29 -6.05 4.32
CA ASP A 85 18.08 -5.78 5.52
C ASP A 85 18.13 -4.29 5.93
N LYS A 86 17.52 -3.41 5.13
CA LYS A 86 17.40 -1.96 5.36
C LYS A 86 18.75 -1.22 5.47
N LYS A 87 19.87 -1.80 5.06
CA LYS A 87 21.16 -1.12 5.16
C LYS A 87 21.27 0.01 4.15
N GLY A 88 21.76 1.17 4.61
CA GLY A 88 22.04 2.32 3.75
C GLY A 88 20.82 3.13 3.31
N ILE A 89 19.62 2.87 3.85
CA ILE A 89 18.44 3.71 3.59
C ILE A 89 18.42 4.93 4.52
N ASN A 90 17.71 5.97 4.11
CA ASN A 90 17.25 7.01 5.02
C ASN A 90 16.17 6.39 5.91
N ARG A 91 16.58 5.92 7.09
CA ARG A 91 15.76 5.12 7.99
C ARG A 91 14.58 5.93 8.53
N SER A 92 14.86 7.11 9.05
CA SER A 92 13.84 7.98 9.62
C SER A 92 13.50 9.12 8.66
N GLY A 93 12.22 9.43 8.54
CA GLY A 93 11.71 10.50 7.68
C GLY A 93 10.35 10.97 8.13
N TYR A 94 9.97 12.19 7.72
CA TYR A 94 8.65 12.73 7.98
C TYR A 94 8.15 13.51 6.77
N PHE A 95 6.83 13.69 6.71
CA PHE A 95 6.19 14.49 5.69
C PHE A 95 4.96 15.19 6.26
N VAL A 96 4.73 16.42 5.79
CA VAL A 96 3.58 17.24 6.14
C VAL A 96 2.79 17.46 4.86
N PHE A 97 1.52 17.03 4.86
CA PHE A 97 0.64 17.12 3.69
C PHE A 97 -0.59 17.98 4.01
N PRO A 98 -0.65 19.22 3.49
CA PRO A 98 -1.87 20.03 3.53
C PRO A 98 -2.83 19.63 2.40
N LEU A 99 -4.12 19.60 2.70
CA LEU A 99 -5.20 19.50 1.73
C LEU A 99 -6.35 20.41 2.18
N ASP A 100 -6.54 21.52 1.47
CA ASP A 100 -7.45 22.61 1.85
C ASP A 100 -7.22 23.07 3.30
N GLU A 101 -8.20 22.95 4.20
CA GLU A 101 -8.08 23.30 5.62
C GLU A 101 -7.40 22.22 6.47
N ALA A 102 -7.27 20.99 5.95
CA ALA A 102 -6.74 19.85 6.69
C ALA A 102 -5.22 19.77 6.59
N LEU A 103 -4.57 19.41 7.70
CA LEU A 103 -3.12 19.17 7.79
C LEU A 103 -2.85 17.78 8.34
N SER A 104 -2.14 16.96 7.58
CA SER A 104 -1.66 15.65 8.02
C SER A 104 -0.15 15.65 8.23
N VAL A 105 0.31 14.97 9.28
CA VAL A 105 1.73 14.77 9.56
C VAL A 105 1.99 13.28 9.77
N VAL A 106 2.99 12.75 9.08
CA VAL A 106 3.44 11.36 9.22
C VAL A 106 4.94 11.34 9.44
N ALA A 107 5.38 10.52 10.38
CA ALA A 107 6.79 10.19 10.61
C ALA A 107 6.98 8.66 10.65
N VAL A 108 8.09 8.18 10.10
CA VAL A 108 8.42 6.74 9.97
C VAL A 108 9.87 6.53 10.43
N ASP A 109 10.15 5.35 11.03
CA ASP A 109 11.49 4.82 11.38
C ASP A 109 11.66 3.34 10.95
#